data_AF-A0A920B1D9-F1
#
_entry.id   AF-A0A920B1D9-F1
#
_cell.length_a   1.000
_cell.length_b   1.000
_cell.length_c   1.000
_cell.angle_alpha   90.00
_cell.angle_beta   90.00
_cell.angle_gamma   90.00
#
_symmetry.space_group_name_H-M   'P 1'
#
loop_
_entity.id
_entity.type
_entity.pdbx_description
1 polymer ?
#
loop_
_entity_poly.entity_id
_entity_poly.type
_entity_poly.pdbx_seq_one_letter_code
_entity_poly.pdbx_strand_id
1 'polypeptide(L)'
;MSILDFGLCDGIRFCFLRSRAGGFHQVERILGYDNVYHHANQLVTFVDNHDMPRFLSIVPDSRKLNLALVLLSTLRGVPCLFYGTEQYLNNGTNGGKIPTTAP
;
A
#
# COMPACT_ATOMS: atom_id res chain seq x y z
N MET A 1 19.95 -2.39 9.64
CA MET A 1 19.14 -1.28 9.11
C MET A 1 17.87 -1.86 8.50
N SER A 2 16.73 -1.20 8.69
CA SER A 2 15.47 -1.56 8.03
C SER A 2 15.41 -0.99 6.61
N ILE A 3 14.59 -1.60 5.75
CA ILE A 3 14.35 -1.18 4.36
C ILE A 3 12.84 -1.17 4.06
N LEU A 4 12.47 -0.43 3.02
CA LEU A 4 11.11 -0.38 2.49
C LEU A 4 10.70 -1.72 1.86
N ASP A 5 9.52 -2.22 2.24
CA ASP A 5 8.94 -3.47 1.74
C ASP A 5 8.16 -3.24 0.43
N PHE A 6 8.88 -3.01 -0.67
CA PHE A 6 8.28 -2.89 -2.00
C PHE A 6 7.59 -4.18 -2.45
N GLY A 7 8.08 -5.34 -2.00
CA GLY A 7 7.46 -6.63 -2.29
C GLY A 7 6.03 -6.66 -1.76
N LEU A 8 5.85 -6.43 -0.46
CA LEU A 8 4.52 -6.44 0.14
C LEU A 8 3.63 -5.33 -0.43
N CYS A 9 4.18 -4.13 -0.67
CA CYS A 9 3.46 -3.03 -1.32
C CYS A 9 2.87 -3.46 -2.68
N ASP A 10 3.69 -4.05 -3.54
CA ASP A 10 3.26 -4.54 -4.85
C ASP A 10 2.27 -5.71 -4.72
N GLY A 11 2.47 -6.61 -3.76
CA GLY A 11 1.56 -7.72 -3.49
C GLY A 11 0.15 -7.25 -3.08
N ILE A 12 0.07 -6.28 -2.16
CA ILE A 12 -1.20 -5.69 -1.73
C ILE A 12 -1.88 -4.97 -2.89
N ARG A 13 -1.14 -4.15 -3.65
CA ARG A 13 -1.68 -3.42 -4.81
C ARG A 13 -2.17 -4.38 -5.88
N PHE A 14 -1.40 -5.44 -6.17
CA PHE A 14 -1.73 -6.49 -7.13
C PHE A 14 -3.04 -7.19 -6.77
N CYS A 15 -3.28 -7.47 -5.49
CA CYS A 15 -4.49 -8.14 -5.03
C CYS A 15 -5.78 -7.36 -5.37
N PHE A 16 -5.74 -6.03 -5.33
CA PHE A 16 -6.94 -5.19 -5.51
C PHE A 16 -7.12 -4.65 -6.94
N LEU A 17 -6.08 -4.74 -7.77
CA LEU A 17 -6.09 -4.40 -9.20
C LEU A 17 -7.09 -5.29 -9.96
N ARG A 18 -7.96 -4.66 -10.77
CA ARG A 18 -8.90 -5.40 -11.63
C ARG A 18 -8.11 -6.19 -12.67
N SER A 19 -8.51 -7.44 -12.94
CA SER A 19 -8.09 -8.24 -14.11
C SER A 19 -6.80 -9.07 -13.99
N ARG A 20 -6.24 -9.34 -12.80
CA ARG A 20 -5.09 -10.26 -12.66
C ARG A 20 -5.43 -11.52 -11.87
N ALA A 21 -5.18 -12.69 -12.49
CA ALA A 21 -5.26 -13.98 -11.82
C ALA A 21 -4.16 -14.06 -10.75
N GLY A 22 -4.53 -14.26 -9.48
CA GLY A 22 -3.59 -14.37 -8.36
C GLY A 22 -4.11 -13.77 -7.05
N GLY A 23 -4.86 -12.66 -7.09
CA GLY A 23 -5.55 -12.09 -5.91
C GLY A 23 -4.69 -12.07 -4.63
N PHE A 24 -5.24 -12.60 -3.54
CA PHE A 24 -4.57 -12.68 -2.24
C PHE A 24 -3.42 -13.70 -2.17
N HIS A 25 -3.34 -14.65 -3.11
CA HIS A 25 -2.21 -15.60 -3.15
C HIS A 25 -0.87 -14.92 -3.39
N GLN A 26 -0.87 -13.73 -4.00
CA GLN A 26 0.37 -12.97 -4.15
C GLN A 26 0.86 -12.43 -2.81
N VAL A 27 -0.03 -11.98 -1.92
CA VAL A 27 0.33 -11.53 -0.56
C VAL A 27 0.86 -12.72 0.24
N GLU A 28 0.16 -13.86 0.19
CA GLU A 28 0.61 -15.12 0.79
C GLU A 28 2.02 -15.52 0.33
N ARG A 29 2.27 -15.49 -0.98
CA ARG A 29 3.57 -15.82 -1.56
C ARG A 29 4.69 -14.92 -1.04
N ILE A 30 4.45 -13.61 -0.93
CA ILE A 30 5.46 -12.65 -0.48
C ILE A 30 5.78 -12.87 1.00
N LEU A 31 4.77 -13.12 1.83
CA LEU A 31 4.98 -13.52 3.22
C LEU A 31 5.73 -14.86 3.32
N GLY A 32 5.56 -15.76 2.35
CA GLY A 32 6.34 -16.99 2.24
C GLY A 32 7.86 -16.77 2.03
N TYR A 33 8.26 -15.62 1.50
CA TYR A 33 9.67 -15.24 1.31
C TYR A 33 10.27 -14.47 2.49
N ASP A 34 9.54 -14.37 3.60
CA ASP A 34 10.00 -13.66 4.80
C ASP A 34 11.31 -14.22 5.36
N ASN A 35 11.57 -15.51 5.15
CA ASN A 35 12.80 -16.20 5.54
C ASN A 35 14.07 -15.67 4.84
N VAL A 36 13.93 -14.95 3.72
CA VAL A 36 15.06 -14.32 3.03
C VAL A 36 15.59 -13.12 3.82
N TYR A 37 14.77 -12.54 4.69
CA TYR A 37 15.15 -11.42 5.55
C TYR A 37 15.50 -11.90 6.97
N HIS A 38 16.66 -11.50 7.48
CA HIS A 38 17.03 -11.77 8.88
C HIS A 38 16.01 -11.22 9.89
N HIS A 39 15.44 -10.05 9.61
CA HIS A 39 14.47 -9.35 10.47
C HIS A 39 13.29 -8.83 9.67
N ALA A 40 12.51 -9.75 9.10
CA ALA A 40 11.37 -9.43 8.25
C ALA A 40 10.31 -8.53 8.95
N ASN A 41 10.13 -8.67 10.26
CA ASN A 41 9.24 -7.83 11.09
C ASN A 41 9.69 -6.37 11.22
N GLN A 42 10.91 -6.03 10.83
CA GLN A 42 11.41 -4.65 10.89
C GLN A 42 11.22 -3.90 9.58
N LEU A 43 10.79 -4.58 8.51
CA LEU A 43 10.59 -3.95 7.20
C LEU A 43 9.50 -2.88 7.27
N VAL A 44 9.73 -1.75 6.61
CA VAL A 44 8.75 -0.66 6.57
C VAL A 44 7.73 -0.95 5.48
N THR A 45 6.51 -1.26 5.89
CA THR A 45 5.40 -1.64 4.99
C THR A 45 4.60 -0.40 4.63
N PHE A 46 4.07 -0.34 3.40
CA PHE A 46 3.29 0.79 2.90
C PHE A 46 2.43 0.34 1.72
N VAL A 47 1.43 1.15 1.34
CA VAL A 47 0.52 0.88 0.20
C VAL A 47 0.71 1.87 -0.96
N ASP A 48 1.24 3.05 -0.66
CA ASP A 48 1.67 4.07 -1.60
C ASP A 48 2.70 5.01 -0.94
N ASN A 49 3.35 5.82 -1.76
CA ASN A 49 4.30 6.86 -1.33
C ASN A 49 4.31 8.01 -2.37
N HIS A 50 5.23 8.95 -2.22
CA HIS A 50 5.35 10.11 -3.10
C HIS A 50 5.90 9.81 -4.51
N ASP A 51 6.56 8.66 -4.70
CA ASP A 51 7.20 8.28 -5.96
C ASP A 51 6.34 7.34 -6.82
N MET A 52 5.13 7.02 -6.37
CA MET A 52 4.21 6.15 -7.10
C MET A 52 2.79 6.71 -7.14
N PRO A 53 1.95 6.26 -8.09
CA PRO A 53 0.56 6.69 -8.10
C PRO A 53 -0.14 6.26 -6.81
N ARG A 54 -0.96 7.17 -6.26
CA ARG A 54 -1.78 6.90 -5.07
C ARG A 54 -2.63 5.65 -5.29
N PHE A 55 -2.89 4.91 -4.22
CA PHE A 55 -3.62 3.64 -4.30
C PHE A 55 -4.97 3.81 -5.03
N LEU A 56 -5.73 4.86 -4.69
CA LEU A 56 -7.04 5.15 -5.28
C LEU A 56 -7.00 5.57 -6.75
N SER A 57 -5.86 5.99 -7.26
CA SER A 57 -5.70 6.26 -8.70
C SER A 57 -5.66 4.99 -9.54
N ILE A 58 -5.23 3.88 -8.94
CA ILE A 58 -5.12 2.59 -9.62
C ILE A 58 -6.31 1.70 -9.27
N VAL A 59 -6.79 1.81 -8.03
CA VAL A 59 -7.92 1.07 -7.49
C VAL A 59 -8.97 2.08 -7.02
N PRO A 60 -9.85 2.57 -7.92
CA PRO A 60 -10.82 3.62 -7.60
C PRO A 60 -12.03 3.07 -6.79
N ASP A 61 -11.76 2.46 -5.64
CA ASP A 61 -12.77 1.94 -4.70
C ASP A 61 -12.26 2.15 -3.26
N SER A 62 -12.92 3.07 -2.53
CA SER A 62 -12.56 3.42 -1.15
C SER A 62 -12.66 2.23 -0.19
N ARG A 63 -13.56 1.27 -0.44
CA ARG A 63 -13.67 0.07 0.39
C ARG A 63 -12.44 -0.82 0.25
N LYS A 64 -11.85 -0.88 -0.95
CA LYS A 64 -10.60 -1.61 -1.18
C LYS A 64 -9.42 -0.91 -0.53
N LEU A 65 -9.40 0.42 -0.53
CA LEU A 65 -8.39 1.15 0.26
C LEU A 65 -8.51 0.80 1.75
N ASN A 66 -9.72 0.81 2.31
CA ASN A 66 -9.91 0.44 3.72
C ASN A 66 -9.40 -0.97 4.01
N LEU A 67 -9.66 -1.95 3.13
CA LEU A 67 -9.11 -3.30 3.27
C LEU A 67 -7.58 -3.32 3.16
N ALA A 68 -6.98 -2.56 2.24
CA ALA A 68 -5.53 -2.44 2.14
C ALA A 68 -4.91 -1.81 3.40
N LEU A 69 -5.59 -0.83 4.02
CA LEU A 69 -5.17 -0.23 5.29
C LEU A 69 -5.29 -1.22 6.46
N VAL A 70 -6.32 -2.07 6.48
CA VAL A 70 -6.41 -3.17 7.45
C VAL A 70 -5.20 -4.10 7.30
N LEU A 71 -4.91 -4.57 6.08
CA LEU A 71 -3.73 -5.41 5.83
C LEU A 71 -2.43 -4.73 6.26
N LEU A 72 -2.24 -3.46 5.89
CA LEU A 72 -1.07 -2.68 6.28
C LEU A 72 -0.92 -2.62 7.82
N SER A 73 -2.02 -2.42 8.54
CA SER A 73 -2.02 -2.25 9.99
C SER A 73 -1.89 -3.56 10.78
N THR A 74 -2.28 -4.69 10.18
CA THR A 74 -2.33 -5.99 10.87
C THR A 74 -1.25 -6.98 10.45
N LEU A 75 -0.64 -6.80 9.28
CA LEU A 75 0.48 -7.63 8.84
C LEU A 75 1.76 -7.27 9.57
N ARG A 76 2.76 -8.16 9.48
CA ARG A 76 4.08 -7.92 10.05
C ARG A 76 4.72 -6.68 9.44
N GLY A 77 5.61 -6.04 10.19
CA GLY A 77 6.42 -4.91 9.72
C GLY A 77 6.16 -3.66 10.52
N VAL A 78 6.66 -2.54 10.02
CA VAL A 78 6.40 -1.20 10.55
C VAL A 78 5.51 -0.47 9.54
N PRO A 79 4.20 -0.31 9.80
CA PRO A 79 3.29 0.33 8.86
C PRO A 79 3.61 1.82 8.71
N CYS A 80 3.74 2.25 7.45
CA CYS A 80 3.94 3.63 7.06
C CYS A 80 2.77 4.06 6.16
N LEU A 81 2.02 5.05 6.63
CA LEU A 81 0.89 5.64 5.91
C LEU A 81 1.33 6.94 5.23
N PHE A 82 1.09 7.05 3.93
CA PHE A 82 1.34 8.30 3.21
C PHE A 82 0.22 9.30 3.45
N TYR A 83 0.58 10.57 3.67
CA TYR A 83 -0.38 11.61 4.02
C TYR A 83 -1.45 11.81 2.93
N GLY A 84 -2.68 12.08 3.36
CA GLY A 84 -3.84 12.25 2.50
C GLY A 84 -4.44 10.92 2.01
N THR A 85 -3.82 9.78 2.28
CA THR A 85 -4.46 8.47 2.03
C THR A 85 -5.68 8.29 2.94
N GLU A 86 -5.62 8.81 4.18
CA GLU A 86 -6.75 8.91 5.11
C GLU A 86 -7.89 9.82 4.63
N GLN A 87 -7.60 10.76 3.74
CA GLN A 87 -8.59 11.64 3.11
C GLN A 87 -9.05 11.13 1.74
N TYR A 88 -8.69 9.91 1.36
CA TYR A 88 -9.01 9.31 0.07
C TYR A 88 -8.48 10.13 -1.13
N LEU A 89 -7.33 10.79 -0.99
CA LEU A 89 -6.72 11.53 -2.09
C LEU A 89 -6.32 10.58 -3.23
N ASN A 90 -6.45 11.07 -4.46
CA ASN A 90 -5.99 10.38 -5.67
C ASN A 90 -5.23 11.38 -6.58
N ASN A 91 -4.48 10.90 -7.56
CA ASN A 91 -3.76 11.75 -8.51
C ASN A 91 -4.69 12.61 -9.42
N GLY A 92 -6.00 12.34 -9.43
CA GLY A 92 -7.01 13.15 -10.13
C GLY A 92 -7.46 14.39 -9.35
N THR A 93 -7.31 14.39 -8.02
CA THR A 93 -7.49 15.59 -7.18
C THR A 93 -6.31 16.54 -7.35
N ASN A 94 -6.33 17.41 -8.37
CA ASN A 94 -5.43 18.56 -8.54
C ASN A 94 -3.93 18.28 -8.27
N GLY A 95 -3.39 17.16 -8.77
CA GLY A 95 -1.98 16.80 -8.54
C GLY A 95 -1.63 16.44 -7.10
N GLY A 96 -2.60 15.96 -6.31
CA GLY A 96 -2.42 15.60 -4.90
C GLY A 96 -2.51 16.78 -3.93
N LYS A 97 -2.99 17.95 -4.38
CA LYS A 97 -3.27 19.08 -3.48
C LYS A 97 -4.41 18.73 -2.53
N ILE A 98 -4.13 18.87 -1.24
CA ILE A 98 -5.05 18.58 -0.15
C ILE A 98 -6.13 19.68 -0.13
N PRO A 99 -7.41 19.38 0.10
CA PRO A 99 -8.45 20.40 0.30
C PRO A 99 -8.10 21.44 1.38
N THR A 100 -7.29 21.09 2.37
CA THR A 100 -6.82 21.99 3.45
C THR A 100 -5.62 22.86 3.07
N THR A 101 -5.08 22.72 1.86
CA THR A 101 -4.00 23.57 1.32
C THR A 101 -4.49 24.59 0.29
N ALA A 102 -5.80 24.74 0.15
CA ALA A 102 -6.38 25.89 -0.55
C ALA A 102 -6.25 27.12 0.37
N PRO A 103 -5.59 28.22 -0.07
CA PRO A 103 -5.67 29.51 0.61
C PRO A 103 -7.08 30.09 0.56
#